data_AF-A0A832EWG3-F1
#
_entry.id   AF-A0A832EWG3-F1
#
_cell.length_a   1.000
_cell.length_b   1.000
_cell.length_c   1.000
_cell.angle_alpha   90.00
_cell.angle_beta   90.00
_cell.angle_gamma   90.00
#
_symmetry.space_group_name_H-M   'P 1'
#
loop_
_entity.id
_entity.type
_entity.pdbx_description
1 polymer ?
#
loop_
_entity_poly.entity_id
_entity_poly.type
_entity_poly.pdbx_seq_one_letter_code
_entity_poly.pdbx_strand_id
1 'polypeptide(L)'
;MELILQESTCRSTRDLSNGIKERTRDSEAIDVVALCINSSLYEIRIRFFGLIYIDEILNVHRSIVEFAKKNGYRIHSSRIESPSMLELVYSLKGDSP
;
A
#
# COMPACT_ATOMS: atom_id res chain seq x y z
N MET A 1 24.09 12.68 -25.62
CA MET A 1 23.49 11.41 -25.17
C MET A 1 22.29 11.79 -24.32
N GLU A 2 21.11 11.87 -24.93
CA GLU A 2 19.88 12.24 -24.23
C GLU A 2 19.29 10.99 -23.58
N LEU A 3 19.09 11.04 -22.26
CA LEU A 3 18.37 10.02 -21.51
C LEU A 3 16.88 10.18 -21.81
N ILE A 4 16.39 9.36 -22.74
CA ILE A 4 14.96 9.13 -22.92
C ILE A 4 14.46 8.52 -21.60
N LEU A 5 13.85 9.34 -20.75
CA LEU A 5 13.03 8.89 -19.63
C LEU A 5 11.80 8.21 -20.22
N GLN A 6 11.92 6.90 -20.48
CA GLN A 6 10.75 6.05 -20.68
C GLN A 6 9.83 6.24 -19.47
N GLU A 7 8.62 6.73 -19.71
CA GLU A 7 7.52 6.72 -18.74
C GLU A 7 7.32 5.30 -18.24
N SER A 8 7.91 4.99 -17.09
CA SER A 8 7.71 3.73 -16.40
C SER A 8 6.28 3.71 -15.89
N THR A 9 5.54 2.70 -16.35
CA THR A 9 4.13 2.41 -16.10
C THR A 9 3.82 2.10 -14.63
N CYS A 10 4.09 3.05 -13.74
CA CYS A 10 3.44 3.08 -12.44
C CYS A 10 1.96 3.40 -12.71
N ARG A 11 1.09 2.39 -12.65
CA ARG A 11 -0.35 2.65 -12.50
C ARG A 11 -0.50 3.64 -11.34
N SER A 12 -1.28 4.69 -11.54
CA SER A 12 -1.41 5.85 -10.64
C SER A 12 -1.36 5.41 -9.18
N THR A 13 -0.24 5.68 -8.49
CA THR A 13 -0.09 5.38 -7.05
C THR A 13 -1.19 6.03 -6.23
N ARG A 14 -1.76 7.13 -6.75
CA ARG A 14 -2.94 7.80 -6.23
C ARG A 14 -4.18 6.91 -6.24
N ASP A 15 -4.39 6.09 -7.27
CA ASP A 15 -5.53 5.15 -7.35
C ASP A 15 -5.37 4.01 -6.33
N LEU A 16 -4.13 3.54 -6.11
CA LEU A 16 -3.80 2.56 -5.07
C LEU A 16 -4.06 3.13 -3.67
N SER A 17 -3.55 4.34 -3.39
CA SER A 17 -3.78 5.02 -2.11
C SER A 17 -5.27 5.26 -1.85
N ASN A 18 -6.00 5.79 -2.83
CA ASN A 18 -7.43 6.07 -2.69
C ASN A 18 -8.24 4.77 -2.52
N GLY A 19 -7.95 3.73 -3.31
CA GLY A 19 -8.67 2.46 -3.24
C GLY A 19 -8.49 1.73 -1.90
N ILE A 20 -7.35 1.93 -1.23
CA ILE A 20 -7.10 1.40 0.11
C ILE A 20 -7.78 2.30 1.15
N LYS A 21 -7.65 3.62 1.04
CA LYS A 21 -8.27 4.57 1.96
C LYS A 21 -9.80 4.43 2.03
N GLU A 22 -10.45 4.16 0.90
CA GLU A 22 -11.90 3.88 0.86
C GLU A 22 -12.30 2.62 1.64
N ARG A 23 -11.39 1.64 1.74
CA ARG A 23 -11.62 0.35 2.41
C ARG A 23 -11.24 0.38 3.88
N THR A 24 -10.42 1.33 4.28
CA THR A 24 -10.01 1.55 5.67
C THR A 24 -10.75 2.75 6.30
N ARG A 25 -11.86 3.19 5.68
CA ARG A 25 -12.54 4.47 5.95
C ARG A 25 -13.18 4.56 7.34
N ASP A 26 -13.44 3.42 7.97
CA ASP A 26 -14.01 3.37 9.33
C ASP A 26 -13.00 3.76 10.42
N SER A 27 -11.72 3.89 10.09
CA SER A 27 -10.70 4.33 11.03
C SER A 27 -10.32 5.78 10.74
N GLU A 28 -10.82 6.69 11.58
CA GLU A 28 -10.64 8.15 11.46
C GLU A 28 -9.17 8.60 11.53
N ALA A 29 -8.24 7.68 11.85
CA ALA A 29 -6.83 7.96 12.11
C ALA A 29 -5.86 7.30 11.11
N ILE A 30 -6.26 7.11 9.83
CA ILE A 30 -5.43 6.44 8.81
C ILE A 30 -4.95 7.39 7.69
N ASP A 31 -3.64 7.50 7.52
CA ASP A 31 -3.00 8.00 6.28
C ASP A 31 -2.49 6.82 5.44
N VAL A 32 -2.69 6.89 4.13
CA VAL A 32 -2.30 5.82 3.19
C VAL A 32 -1.48 6.42 2.06
N VAL A 33 -0.24 5.96 1.94
CA VAL A 33 0.69 6.38 0.89
C VAL A 33 1.10 5.15 0.08
N ALA A 34 0.99 5.24 -1.24
CA ALA A 34 1.54 4.23 -2.15
C ALA A 34 2.72 4.83 -2.90
N LEU A 35 3.82 4.11 -2.92
CA LEU A 35 5.07 4.45 -3.58
C LEU A 35 5.33 3.44 -4.68
N CYS A 36 5.72 3.92 -5.86
CA CYS A 36 6.22 3.05 -6.92
C CYS A 36 7.74 2.96 -6.77
N ILE A 37 8.26 1.78 -6.44
CA ILE A 37 9.71 1.56 -6.33
C ILE A 37 10.29 1.26 -7.72
N ASN A 38 9.60 0.45 -8.51
CA ASN A 38 9.91 0.18 -9.91
C ASN A 38 8.65 -0.28 -10.66
N SER A 39 8.78 -0.63 -11.94
CA SER A 39 7.66 -1.01 -12.83
C SER A 39 6.78 -2.15 -12.31
N SER A 40 7.30 -3.01 -11.43
CA SER A 40 6.59 -4.18 -10.91
C SER A 40 6.44 -4.18 -9.40
N LEU A 41 7.04 -3.22 -8.68
CA LEU A 41 7.12 -3.21 -7.22
C LEU A 41 6.58 -1.89 -6.67
N TYR A 42 5.55 -2.02 -5.83
CA TYR A 42 4.92 -0.94 -5.10
C TYR A 42 5.11 -1.14 -3.61
N GLU A 43 5.24 -0.06 -2.85
CA GLU A 43 5.20 -0.07 -1.40
C GLU A 43 4.00 0.75 -0.94
N ILE A 44 3.13 0.13 -0.15
CA ILE A 44 2.01 0.79 0.52
C ILE A 44 2.40 0.97 1.98
N ARG A 45 2.18 2.18 2.47
CA ARG A 45 2.42 2.60 3.83
C ARG A 45 1.11 3.09 4.42
N ILE A 46 0.71 2.51 5.54
CA ILE A 46 -0.53 2.85 6.24
C ILE A 46 -0.15 3.28 7.64
N ARG A 47 -0.40 4.55 7.96
CA ARG A 47 -0.02 5.17 9.22
C ARG A 47 -1.23 5.36 10.11
N PHE A 48 -1.05 5.07 11.39
CA PHE A 48 -2.09 5.21 12.41
C PHE A 48 -1.72 6.33 13.37
N PHE A 49 -2.56 7.37 13.47
CA PHE A 49 -2.31 8.53 14.34
C PHE A 49 -2.82 8.35 15.77
N GLY A 50 -3.42 7.21 16.10
CA GLY A 50 -4.00 6.90 17.41
C GLY A 50 -3.75 5.47 17.88
N LEU A 51 -4.32 5.12 19.03
CA LEU A 51 -4.36 3.74 19.49
C LEU A 51 -5.19 2.91 18.49
N ILE A 52 -4.68 1.75 18.13
CA ILE A 52 -5.36 0.79 17.26
C ILE A 52 -5.35 -0.58 17.91
N TYR A 53 -6.49 -1.28 17.83
CA TYR A 53 -6.61 -2.63 18.33
C TYR A 53 -6.10 -3.65 17.31
N ILE A 54 -5.64 -4.81 17.79
CA ILE A 54 -5.14 -5.88 16.92
C ILE A 54 -6.20 -6.32 15.89
N ASP A 55 -7.47 -6.35 16.28
CA ASP A 55 -8.56 -6.73 15.37
C ASP A 55 -8.71 -5.75 14.19
N GLU A 56 -8.48 -4.46 14.42
CA GLU A 56 -8.48 -3.45 13.35
C GLU A 56 -7.28 -3.65 12.41
N ILE A 57 -6.10 -3.94 12.95
CA ILE A 57 -4.90 -4.27 12.15
C ILE A 57 -5.20 -5.49 11.26
N LEU A 58 -5.82 -6.53 11.81
CA LEU A 58 -6.20 -7.73 11.06
C LEU A 58 -7.22 -7.43 9.96
N ASN A 59 -8.19 -6.55 10.22
CA ASN A 59 -9.17 -6.11 9.22
C ASN A 59 -8.50 -5.35 8.08
N VAL A 60 -7.65 -4.36 8.41
CA VAL A 60 -6.86 -3.61 7.42
C VAL A 60 -6.00 -4.55 6.59
N HIS A 61 -5.32 -5.49 7.23
CA HIS A 61 -4.51 -6.48 6.53
C HIS A 61 -5.34 -7.31 5.54
N ARG A 62 -6.50 -7.82 5.97
CA ARG A 62 -7.40 -8.60 5.10
C ARG A 62 -7.86 -7.77 3.90
N SER A 63 -8.26 -6.51 4.12
CA SER A 63 -8.68 -5.61 3.04
C SER A 63 -7.58 -5.36 2.00
N ILE A 64 -6.32 -5.26 2.43
CA ILE A 64 -5.18 -5.07 1.52
C ILE A 64 -4.89 -6.34 0.74
N VAL A 65 -4.95 -7.51 1.38
CA VAL A 65 -4.78 -8.81 0.72
C VAL A 65 -5.82 -8.99 -0.38
N GLU A 66 -7.09 -8.72 -0.08
CA GLU A 66 -8.18 -8.80 -1.05
C GLU A 66 -8.02 -7.78 -2.18
N PHE A 67 -7.65 -6.55 -1.85
CA PHE A 67 -7.39 -5.50 -2.83
C PHE A 67 -6.24 -5.85 -3.77
N ALA A 68 -5.11 -6.31 -3.22
CA ALA A 68 -3.95 -6.74 -3.99
C ALA A 68 -4.34 -7.86 -4.96
N LYS A 69 -4.99 -8.92 -4.44
CA LYS A 69 -5.44 -10.05 -5.25
C LYS A 69 -6.41 -9.63 -6.37
N LYS A 70 -7.39 -8.79 -6.08
CA LYS A 70 -8.36 -8.29 -7.07
C LYS A 70 -7.70 -7.50 -8.19
N ASN A 71 -6.61 -6.81 -7.91
CA ASN A 71 -5.90 -5.97 -8.88
C ASN A 71 -4.67 -6.65 -9.52
N GLY A 72 -4.48 -7.96 -9.31
CA GLY A 72 -3.37 -8.70 -9.90
C GLY A 72 -2.02 -8.44 -9.25
N TYR A 73 -2.01 -8.08 -7.96
CA TYR A 73 -0.80 -7.94 -7.16
C TYR A 73 -0.67 -9.08 -6.15
N ARG A 74 0.58 -9.48 -5.87
CA ARG A 74 0.95 -10.35 -4.75
C ARG A 74 1.61 -9.52 -3.66
N ILE A 75 1.29 -9.80 -2.40
CA ILE A 75 2.03 -9.24 -1.28
C ILE A 75 3.36 -9.99 -1.21
N HIS A 76 4.46 -9.28 -1.48
CA HIS A 76 5.82 -9.78 -1.37
C HIS A 76 6.30 -9.79 0.09
N SER A 77 5.97 -8.75 0.84
CA SER A 77 6.28 -8.64 2.27
C SER A 77 5.30 -7.72 2.99
N SER A 78 5.13 -7.93 4.29
CA SER A 78 4.38 -7.07 5.21
C SER A 78 5.19 -6.85 6.47
N ARG A 79 5.28 -5.60 6.93
CA ARG A 79 6.09 -5.19 8.09
C ARG A 79 5.31 -4.22 8.95
N ILE A 80 5.63 -4.20 10.24
CA ILE A 80 5.18 -3.17 11.17
C ILE A 80 6.41 -2.31 11.49
N GLU A 81 6.33 -1.03 11.17
CA GLU A 81 7.34 -0.02 11.52
C GLU A 81 6.75 0.94 12.56
N SER A 82 7.58 1.49 13.44
CA SER A 82 7.14 2.49 14.43
C SER A 82 8.22 3.52 14.78
N PRO A 83 8.66 4.34 13.80
CA PRO A 83 9.67 5.37 14.07
C PRO A 83 9.13 6.54 14.92
N SER A 84 7.81 6.75 14.96
CA SER A 84 7.12 7.77 15.79
C SER A 84 5.61 7.52 15.92
N MET A 85 5.06 6.69 15.03
CA MET A 85 3.66 6.24 15.00
C MET A 85 3.63 4.86 14.34
N LEU A 86 2.59 4.08 14.62
CA LEU A 86 2.45 2.75 14.03
C LEU A 86 2.24 2.87 12.52
N GLU A 87 3.04 2.13 11.76
CA GLU A 87 2.98 2.08 10.31
C GLU A 87 2.97 0.63 9.84
N LEU A 88 1.95 0.26 9.06
CA LEU A 88 1.91 -1.00 8.34
C LEU A 88 2.47 -0.78 6.95
N VAL A 89 3.53 -1.52 6.61
CA VAL A 89 4.22 -1.41 5.33
C VAL A 89 4.00 -2.70 4.54
N TYR A 90 3.46 -2.58 3.33
CA TYR A 90 3.20 -3.69 2.42
C TYR A 90 3.95 -3.49 1.12
N SER A 91 4.75 -4.47 0.71
CA SER A 91 5.35 -4.48 -0.61
C SER A 91 4.49 -5.32 -1.54
N LEU A 92 3.92 -4.70 -2.57
CA LEU A 92 3.12 -5.37 -3.60
C LEU A 92 3.94 -5.56 -4.87
N LYS A 93 3.99 -6.79 -5.36
CA LYS A 93 4.56 -7.11 -6.66
C LYS A 93 3.44 -7.38 -7.66
N GLY A 94 3.43 -6.67 -8.78
CA GLY A 94 2.48 -6.94 -9.86
C GLY A 94 2.76 -8.28 -10.51
N ASP A 95 1.72 -9.08 -10.70
CA ASP A 95 1.72 -10.19 -11.66
C ASP A 95 1.51 -9.59 -13.05
N SER A 96 2.54 -8.95 -13.61
CA SER A 96 2.61 -8.74 -15.06
C SER A 96 3.67 -9.68 -15.64
N PRO A 97 3.44 -10.25 -16.83
CA PRO A 97 4.29 -11.28 -17.43
C PRO A 97 5.74 -10.84 -17.63
#